data_AF-A0A2V3JJ73-F1
#
_entry.id   AF-A0A2V3JJ73-F1
#
_cell.length_a   1.000
_cell.length_b   1.000
_cell.length_c   1.000
_cell.angle_alpha   90.00
_cell.angle_beta   90.00
_cell.angle_gamma   90.00
#
_symmetry.space_group_name_H-M   'P 1'
#
loop_
_entity.id
_entity.type
_entity.pdbx_description
1 polymer ?
#
loop_
_entity_poly.entity_id
_entity_poly.type
_entity_poly.pdbx_seq_one_letter_code
_entity_poly.pdbx_strand_id
1 'polypeptide(L)'
;MKKSHIALAILLLALLLPLASADICPKRVVQFNLIYETSEPVTLIDYRLIGYEEELCIREIEFHSFERFECAQKECRSSAFPRSYSRLIINFSDRERQSEVFNITNYGTEFDVHVTDSELIVEETTPILVVIFYAMPDFALFLMMTIILELMIALILVAVLDKPMKVVVAVLIANLISFPAFWQFTAYSPESGNFLILEAFVVVFEGFFIYYFMKKVMSIYQSLALSLILNLGSFLSGMILMFGLGWTTVIRFVPIMSVVIIISILALTYLKKRYSDRSIEILTISIMVLACAVTGLLVMDQLSGGPLLSAHKLSCEPEYYADITAEELQEFPYLAKAITQGKFIELSREEEDRLLDHIKAGQSEQHTSSSPQKLYVRVKDEYYEVRTTWI
;
A
#
# COMPACT_ATOMS: atom_id res chain seq x y z
N MET A 1 -6.13 -30.94 -25.64
CA MET A 1 -4.69 -30.58 -25.52
C MET A 1 -3.88 -31.81 -25.13
N LYS A 2 -2.68 -32.05 -25.70
CA LYS A 2 -1.82 -33.17 -25.27
C LYS A 2 -1.25 -32.87 -23.87
N LYS A 3 -1.00 -33.89 -23.04
CA LYS A 3 -0.40 -33.75 -21.69
C LYS A 3 0.87 -32.87 -21.66
N SER A 4 1.64 -32.86 -22.74
CA SER A 4 2.81 -32.00 -22.92
C SER A 4 2.51 -30.50 -22.86
N HIS A 5 1.31 -30.08 -23.26
CA HIS A 5 0.93 -28.66 -23.30
C HIS A 5 0.54 -28.15 -21.89
N ILE A 6 0.00 -29.03 -21.05
CA ILE A 6 -0.30 -28.72 -19.64
C ILE A 6 1.01 -28.58 -18.85
N ALA A 7 1.96 -29.50 -19.05
CA ALA A 7 3.28 -29.41 -18.42
C ALA A 7 4.04 -28.14 -18.85
N LEU A 8 3.96 -27.76 -20.13
CA LEU A 8 4.55 -26.51 -20.63
C LEU A 8 3.89 -25.27 -20.03
N ALA A 9 2.56 -25.26 -19.91
CA ALA A 9 1.84 -24.15 -19.29
C ALA A 9 2.17 -23.98 -17.79
N ILE A 10 2.28 -25.10 -17.05
CA ILE A 10 2.71 -25.09 -15.63
C ILE A 10 4.16 -24.60 -15.49
N LEU A 11 5.06 -25.04 -16.40
CA LEU A 11 6.46 -24.59 -16.40
C LEU A 11 6.57 -23.08 -16.70
N LEU A 12 5.83 -22.60 -17.70
CA LEU A 12 5.72 -21.17 -18.02
C LEU A 12 5.15 -20.38 -16.84
N LEU A 13 4.13 -20.91 -16.15
CA LEU A 13 3.51 -20.24 -14.99
C LEU A 13 4.54 -20.12 -13.86
N ALA A 14 5.29 -21.18 -13.58
CA ALA A 14 6.35 -21.17 -12.59
C ALA A 14 7.48 -20.18 -12.91
N LEU A 15 7.78 -19.94 -14.20
CA LEU A 15 8.76 -18.97 -14.67
C LEU A 15 8.29 -17.51 -14.57
N LEU A 16 6.97 -17.27 -14.53
CA LEU A 16 6.38 -15.92 -14.51
C LEU A 16 5.96 -15.45 -13.10
N LEU A 17 5.88 -16.37 -12.13
CA LEU A 17 5.66 -16.05 -10.71
C LEU A 17 6.59 -14.94 -10.15
N PRO A 18 7.91 -14.90 -10.45
CA PRO A 18 8.77 -13.82 -9.95
C PRO A 18 8.60 -12.48 -10.67
N LEU A 19 7.74 -12.39 -11.69
CA LEU A 19 7.52 -11.18 -12.50
C LEU A 19 6.12 -10.57 -12.32
N ALA A 20 5.19 -11.29 -11.71
CA ALA A 20 3.80 -10.87 -11.60
C ALA A 20 3.55 -9.97 -10.38
N SER A 21 3.61 -8.65 -10.60
CA SER A 21 3.32 -7.60 -9.62
C SER A 21 1.91 -7.08 -9.81
N ALA A 22 0.93 -7.93 -9.52
CA ALA A 22 -0.46 -7.48 -9.49
C ALA A 22 -0.70 -6.72 -8.16
N ASP A 23 -1.58 -5.73 -8.15
CA ASP A 23 -2.15 -5.12 -6.94
C ASP A 23 -1.20 -4.32 -6.02
N ILE A 24 -0.11 -3.77 -6.55
CA ILE A 24 0.57 -2.66 -5.86
C ILE A 24 -0.17 -1.38 -6.22
N CYS A 25 -0.89 -0.80 -5.27
CA CYS A 25 -1.47 0.53 -5.42
C CYS A 25 -0.41 1.51 -5.94
N PRO A 26 -0.77 2.41 -6.86
CA PRO A 26 0.17 3.38 -7.40
C PRO A 26 0.84 4.15 -6.26
N LYS A 27 2.16 4.31 -6.34
CA LYS A 27 2.88 5.13 -5.37
C LYS A 27 2.35 6.56 -5.44
N ARG A 28 2.15 7.20 -4.29
CA ARG A 28 1.79 8.63 -4.19
C ARG A 28 2.97 9.46 -4.66
N VAL A 29 3.05 9.73 -5.95
CA VAL A 29 3.98 10.69 -6.52
C VAL A 29 3.26 12.02 -6.73
N VAL A 30 3.90 13.12 -6.37
CA VAL A 30 3.46 14.47 -6.72
C VAL A 30 4.67 15.17 -7.30
N GLN A 31 4.44 15.86 -8.42
CA GLN A 31 5.44 16.62 -9.12
C GLN A 31 5.09 18.10 -9.03
N PHE A 32 6.09 18.93 -8.73
CA PHE A 32 5.99 20.37 -8.71
C PHE A 32 6.88 20.93 -9.81
N ASN A 33 6.31 21.60 -10.80
CA ASN A 33 7.06 22.29 -11.85
C ASN A 33 7.32 23.73 -11.41
N LEU A 34 8.59 24.11 -11.23
CA LEU A 34 8.95 25.45 -10.76
C LEU A 34 8.99 26.43 -11.94
N ILE A 35 8.11 27.43 -11.92
CA ILE A 35 8.02 28.51 -12.92
C ILE A 35 8.55 29.79 -12.28
N TYR A 36 9.72 30.24 -12.71
CA TYR A 36 10.37 31.41 -12.13
C TYR A 36 9.82 32.71 -12.75
N GLU A 37 9.18 33.52 -11.92
CA GLU A 37 8.62 34.83 -12.25
C GLU A 37 9.26 35.94 -11.40
N THR A 38 10.49 35.71 -10.96
CA THR A 38 11.28 36.67 -10.18
C THR A 38 11.90 37.74 -11.06
N SER A 39 12.03 38.94 -10.51
CA SER A 39 12.71 40.06 -11.17
C SER A 39 14.22 39.81 -11.33
N GLU A 40 14.83 39.09 -10.39
CA GLU A 40 16.24 38.66 -10.41
C GLU A 40 16.35 37.13 -10.41
N PRO A 41 17.41 36.56 -11.04
CA PRO A 41 17.61 35.12 -11.05
C PRO A 41 17.96 34.62 -9.65
N VAL A 42 17.20 33.63 -9.16
CA VAL A 42 17.42 32.99 -7.86
C VAL A 42 17.83 31.53 -8.05
N THR A 43 18.64 30.99 -7.13
CA THR A 43 19.02 29.57 -7.13
C THR A 43 18.40 28.87 -5.94
N LEU A 44 17.75 27.72 -6.17
CA LEU A 44 17.24 26.85 -5.12
C LEU A 44 18.41 26.29 -4.27
N ILE A 45 18.37 26.51 -2.95
CA ILE A 45 19.34 26.01 -1.97
C ILE A 45 18.78 24.78 -1.25
N ASP A 46 17.56 24.88 -0.73
CA ASP A 46 16.96 23.89 0.15
C ASP A 46 15.42 23.90 0.01
N TYR A 47 14.76 22.85 0.43
CA TYR A 47 13.35 22.64 0.19
C TYR A 47 12.73 21.74 1.26
N ARG A 48 11.49 22.03 1.64
CA ARG A 48 10.73 21.29 2.64
C ARG A 48 9.27 21.25 2.23
N LEU A 49 8.62 20.14 2.53
CA LEU A 49 7.18 19.98 2.35
C LEU A 49 6.58 19.57 3.68
N ILE A 50 5.67 20.39 4.18
CA ILE A 50 5.06 20.23 5.49
C ILE A 50 3.61 19.78 5.31
N GLY A 51 3.19 18.82 6.12
CA GLY A 51 1.84 18.27 6.12
C GLY A 51 0.98 18.77 7.27
N TYR A 52 -0.33 18.90 7.01
CA TYR A 52 -1.31 19.28 8.02
C TYR A 52 -2.54 18.35 7.99
N GLU A 53 -3.10 18.06 9.17
CA GLU A 53 -4.36 17.32 9.28
C GLU A 53 -5.57 18.16 8.82
N GLU A 54 -5.48 19.48 9.01
CA GLU A 54 -6.57 20.42 8.79
C GLU A 54 -6.06 21.67 8.05
N GLU A 55 -6.93 22.29 7.25
CA GLU A 55 -6.65 23.52 6.49
C GLU A 55 -6.16 24.67 7.41
N LEU A 56 -6.67 24.73 8.64
CA LEU A 56 -6.36 25.78 9.62
C LEU A 56 -5.00 25.61 10.32
N CYS A 57 -4.14 24.68 9.89
CA CYS A 57 -2.77 24.50 10.41
C CYS A 57 -2.67 24.23 11.92
N ILE A 58 -3.69 23.64 12.55
CA ILE A 58 -3.72 23.48 14.02
C ILE A 58 -2.70 22.45 14.49
N ARG A 59 -2.33 21.49 13.62
CA ARG A 59 -1.34 20.45 13.91
C ARG A 59 -0.42 20.26 12.72
N GLU A 60 0.81 20.69 12.91
CA GLU A 60 1.91 20.38 12.01
C GLU A 60 2.32 18.94 12.23
N ILE A 61 2.32 18.15 11.16
CA ILE A 61 2.98 16.86 11.16
C ILE A 61 4.31 17.10 10.46
N GLU A 62 5.35 17.35 11.25
CA GLU A 62 6.67 17.60 10.72
C GLU A 62 7.25 16.27 10.22
N PHE A 63 7.14 16.05 8.91
CA PHE A 63 7.67 14.86 8.25
C PHE A 63 9.14 15.05 7.90
N HIS A 64 9.99 15.15 8.92
CA HIS A 64 11.44 15.34 8.75
C HIS A 64 12.17 14.17 8.07
N SER A 65 11.49 13.05 7.81
CA SER A 65 12.11 11.82 7.30
C SER A 65 11.60 11.34 5.95
N PHE A 66 11.04 12.20 5.09
CA PHE A 66 10.87 11.81 3.70
C PHE A 66 12.23 11.82 3.00
N GLU A 67 12.93 10.69 3.07
CA GLU A 67 14.10 10.34 2.22
C GLU A 67 13.82 10.41 0.70
N ARG A 68 12.70 11.01 0.28
CA ARG A 68 12.21 10.95 -1.09
C ARG A 68 11.50 12.21 -1.57
N PHE A 69 11.68 13.37 -0.94
CA PHE A 69 11.41 14.66 -1.59
C PHE A 69 12.73 15.15 -2.19
N GLU A 70 12.74 15.33 -3.51
CA GLU A 70 13.92 15.68 -4.29
C GLU A 70 13.57 16.85 -5.19
N CYS A 71 14.35 17.93 -5.11
CA CYS A 71 14.22 19.06 -6.02
C CYS A 71 15.46 19.17 -6.91
N ALA A 72 15.20 19.31 -8.22
CA ALA A 72 16.10 19.89 -9.18
C ALA A 72 15.77 21.38 -9.38
N GLN A 73 16.56 22.09 -10.19
CA GLN A 73 16.38 23.53 -10.42
C GLN A 73 15.01 23.90 -11.00
N LYS A 74 14.30 22.99 -11.68
CA LYS A 74 13.01 23.28 -12.34
C LYS A 74 11.87 22.36 -11.94
N GLU A 75 12.15 21.31 -11.19
CA GLU A 75 11.14 20.35 -10.79
C GLU A 75 11.44 19.84 -9.38
N CYS A 76 10.41 19.65 -8.58
CA CYS A 76 10.48 18.87 -7.35
C CYS A 76 9.58 17.66 -7.46
N ARG A 77 10.00 16.53 -6.89
CA ARG A 77 9.23 15.30 -6.84
C ARG A 77 9.27 14.78 -5.43
N SER A 78 8.12 14.39 -4.90
CA SER A 78 8.11 13.46 -3.77
C SER A 78 7.36 12.18 -4.13
N SER A 79 7.71 11.10 -3.46
CA SER A 79 7.06 9.79 -3.58
C SER A 79 6.31 9.37 -2.31
N ALA A 80 6.18 10.28 -1.34
CA ALA A 80 5.38 10.10 -0.14
C ALA A 80 4.92 11.45 0.41
N PHE A 81 3.62 11.58 0.67
CA PHE A 81 3.03 12.87 1.06
C PHE A 81 2.15 12.74 2.29
N PRO A 82 2.10 13.81 3.10
CA PRO A 82 1.14 13.93 4.19
C PRO A 82 -0.31 13.87 3.71
N ARG A 83 -1.23 13.54 4.62
CA ARG A 83 -2.65 13.47 4.29
C ARG A 83 -3.23 14.87 4.06
N SER A 84 -3.96 15.00 2.96
CA SER A 84 -4.83 16.12 2.57
C SER A 84 -4.13 17.48 2.38
N TYR A 85 -3.63 18.13 3.42
CA TYR A 85 -3.16 19.51 3.34
C TYR A 85 -1.63 19.60 3.40
N SER A 86 -1.06 20.45 2.55
CA SER A 86 0.39 20.62 2.44
C SER A 86 0.79 22.07 2.26
N ARG A 87 1.98 22.43 2.74
CA ARG A 87 2.66 23.69 2.44
C ARG A 87 4.06 23.41 1.93
N LEU A 88 4.39 24.05 0.81
CA LEU A 88 5.70 23.98 0.19
C LEU A 88 6.55 25.16 0.69
N ILE A 89 7.75 24.85 1.16
CA ILE A 89 8.73 25.84 1.61
C ILE A 89 10.02 25.62 0.83
N ILE A 90 10.50 26.66 0.14
CA ILE A 90 11.74 26.59 -0.63
C ILE A 90 12.66 27.73 -0.20
N ASN A 91 13.88 27.36 0.17
CA ASN A 91 14.98 28.26 0.46
C ASN A 91 15.74 28.55 -0.81
N PHE A 92 15.77 29.81 -1.23
CA PHE A 92 16.56 30.27 -2.37
C PHE A 92 17.78 31.08 -1.91
N SER A 93 18.65 31.44 -2.85
CA SER A 93 19.87 32.24 -2.61
C SER A 93 19.66 33.57 -1.90
N ASP A 94 18.48 34.14 -2.06
CA ASP A 94 18.11 35.44 -1.51
C ASP A 94 17.27 35.31 -0.23
N ARG A 95 16.20 34.51 -0.26
CA ARG A 95 15.28 34.31 0.86
C ARG A 95 14.53 32.99 0.79
N GLU A 96 13.96 32.62 1.94
CA GLU A 96 12.92 31.59 2.03
C GLU A 96 11.61 32.12 1.42
N ARG A 97 10.91 31.27 0.67
CA ARG A 97 9.56 31.51 0.17
C ARG A 97 8.68 30.33 0.55
N GLN A 98 7.42 30.63 0.85
CA GLN A 98 6.44 29.64 1.29
C GLN A 98 5.18 29.75 0.45
N SER A 99 4.47 28.63 0.27
CA SER A 99 3.16 28.61 -0.36
C SER A 99 2.03 28.82 0.65
N GLU A 100 0.85 29.11 0.14
CA GLU A 100 -0.39 28.85 0.88
C GLU A 100 -0.54 27.35 1.17
N VAL A 101 -1.44 27.01 2.08
CA VAL A 101 -1.81 25.60 2.30
C VAL A 101 -2.68 25.15 1.15
N PHE A 102 -2.28 24.08 0.48
CA PHE A 102 -3.01 23.50 -0.64
C PHE A 102 -3.38 22.06 -0.34
N ASN A 103 -4.43 21.58 -1.00
CA ASN A 103 -4.91 20.20 -0.87
C ASN A 103 -4.33 19.33 -1.98
N ILE A 104 -3.79 18.17 -1.63
CA ILE A 104 -3.35 17.16 -2.60
C ILE A 104 -4.47 16.13 -2.70
N THR A 105 -5.31 16.28 -3.71
CA THR A 105 -6.54 15.49 -3.84
C THR A 105 -6.31 14.10 -4.46
N ASN A 106 -5.33 13.96 -5.36
CA ASN A 106 -5.18 12.77 -6.20
C ASN A 106 -3.75 12.17 -6.20
N TYR A 107 -3.65 10.91 -6.63
CA TYR A 107 -2.37 10.27 -6.97
C TYR A 107 -1.82 10.85 -8.26
N GLY A 108 -0.51 11.11 -8.31
CA GLY A 108 0.13 11.63 -9.52
C GLY A 108 -0.26 13.06 -9.83
N THR A 109 -0.59 13.85 -8.80
CA THR A 109 -0.92 15.26 -8.98
C THR A 109 0.34 16.01 -9.43
N GLU A 110 0.21 16.78 -10.50
CA GLU A 110 1.16 17.77 -10.94
C GLU A 110 0.68 19.17 -10.51
N PHE A 111 1.62 19.94 -9.97
CA PHE A 111 1.42 21.32 -9.58
C PHE A 111 2.40 22.21 -10.35
N ASP A 112 1.93 23.33 -10.85
CA ASP A 112 2.80 24.40 -11.29
C ASP A 112 3.00 25.36 -10.11
N VAL A 113 4.26 25.62 -9.78
CA VAL A 113 4.66 26.45 -8.65
C VAL A 113 5.30 27.71 -9.21
N HIS A 114 4.54 28.80 -9.20
CA HIS A 114 5.01 30.11 -9.62
C HIS A 114 5.86 30.71 -8.49
N VAL A 115 7.16 30.79 -8.73
CA VAL A 115 8.14 31.39 -7.84
C VAL A 115 8.15 32.89 -8.13
N THR A 116 7.44 33.65 -7.31
CA THR A 116 7.39 35.11 -7.41
C THR A 116 8.52 35.73 -6.60
N ASP A 117 8.63 37.06 -6.64
CA ASP A 117 9.60 37.74 -5.78
C ASP A 117 9.38 37.37 -4.31
N SER A 118 8.15 37.35 -3.79
CA SER A 118 7.83 37.22 -2.36
C SER A 118 7.34 35.85 -1.89
N GLU A 119 6.66 35.09 -2.73
CA GLU A 119 5.91 33.90 -2.30
C GLU A 119 5.90 32.79 -3.37
N LEU A 120 5.40 31.62 -2.98
CA LEU A 120 5.15 30.50 -3.90
C LEU A 120 3.64 30.39 -4.14
N ILE A 121 3.21 30.52 -5.39
CA ILE A 121 1.81 30.29 -5.77
C ILE A 121 1.73 28.89 -6.38
N VAL A 122 0.91 28.02 -5.79
CA VAL A 122 0.82 26.61 -6.17
C VAL A 122 -0.53 26.38 -6.85
N GLU A 123 -0.50 26.00 -8.12
CA GLU A 123 -1.69 25.72 -8.93
C GLU A 123 -1.71 24.25 -9.36
N GLU A 124 -2.82 23.56 -9.12
CA GLU A 124 -3.00 22.17 -9.59
C GLU A 124 -3.23 22.17 -11.10
N THR A 125 -2.29 21.63 -11.87
CA THR A 125 -2.36 21.58 -13.33
C THR A 125 -2.79 20.23 -13.88
N THR A 126 -2.95 19.24 -12.99
CA THR A 126 -3.33 17.87 -13.34
C THR A 126 -4.65 17.84 -14.11
N PRO A 127 -4.63 17.46 -15.41
CA PRO A 127 -5.87 17.29 -16.14
C PRO A 127 -6.59 16.03 -15.61
N ILE A 128 -7.89 16.16 -15.29
CA ILE A 128 -8.71 15.04 -14.77
C ILE A 128 -8.62 13.77 -15.63
N LEU A 129 -8.50 13.92 -16.96
CA LEU A 129 -8.39 12.81 -17.91
C LEU A 129 -6.98 12.19 -17.99
N VAL A 130 -5.94 12.92 -17.55
CA VAL A 130 -4.53 12.53 -17.65
C VAL A 130 -4.09 11.67 -16.46
N VAL A 131 -4.80 11.73 -15.33
CA VAL A 131 -4.62 10.84 -14.17
C VAL A 131 -4.67 9.35 -14.55
N ILE A 132 -5.49 8.99 -15.56
CA ILE A 132 -5.69 7.59 -15.98
C ILE A 132 -4.44 6.99 -16.67
N PHE A 133 -3.66 7.81 -17.39
CA PHE A 133 -2.59 7.31 -18.27
C PHE A 133 -1.19 7.80 -17.90
N TYR A 134 -1.04 8.98 -17.31
CA TYR A 134 0.27 9.59 -17.01
C TYR A 134 0.75 9.34 -15.58
N ALA A 135 -0.17 9.29 -14.61
CA ALA A 135 0.19 9.11 -13.21
C ALA A 135 0.84 7.75 -12.92
N MET A 136 0.80 6.80 -13.85
CA MET A 136 1.13 5.41 -13.58
C MET A 136 1.80 4.73 -14.79
N PRO A 137 3.06 5.08 -15.14
CA PRO A 137 3.83 4.30 -16.11
C PRO A 137 3.91 2.82 -15.70
N ASP A 138 3.84 2.54 -14.41
CA ASP A 138 3.79 1.19 -13.85
C ASP A 138 2.44 0.49 -14.08
N PHE A 139 1.34 1.23 -14.31
CA PHE A 139 0.02 0.63 -14.54
C PHE A 139 0.00 -0.26 -15.77
N ALA A 140 0.55 0.22 -16.89
CA ALA A 140 0.60 -0.56 -18.12
C ALA A 140 1.42 -1.85 -17.91
N LEU A 141 2.51 -1.76 -17.15
CA LEU A 141 3.33 -2.92 -16.79
C LEU A 141 2.56 -3.91 -15.90
N PHE A 142 1.93 -3.43 -14.82
CA PHE A 142 1.17 -4.27 -13.89
C PHE A 142 -0.06 -4.89 -14.55
N LEU A 143 -0.84 -4.12 -15.32
CA LEU A 143 -1.96 -4.62 -16.12
C LEU A 143 -1.49 -5.73 -17.08
N MET A 144 -0.39 -5.51 -17.80
CA MET A 144 0.17 -6.52 -18.70
C MET A 144 0.57 -7.80 -17.96
N MET A 145 1.23 -7.67 -16.81
CA MET A 145 1.63 -8.82 -15.98
C MET A 145 0.42 -9.58 -15.44
N THR A 146 -0.57 -8.88 -14.89
CA THR A 146 -1.84 -9.47 -14.41
C THR A 146 -2.56 -10.20 -15.53
N ILE A 147 -2.75 -9.57 -16.70
CA ILE A 147 -3.39 -10.19 -17.85
C ILE A 147 -2.64 -11.46 -18.26
N ILE A 148 -1.31 -11.43 -18.37
CA ILE A 148 -0.54 -12.62 -18.75
C ILE A 148 -0.76 -13.76 -17.74
N LEU A 149 -0.65 -13.46 -16.44
CA LEU A 149 -0.84 -14.45 -15.37
C LEU A 149 -2.24 -15.06 -15.42
N GLU A 150 -3.28 -14.23 -15.48
CA GLU A 150 -4.67 -14.67 -15.49
C GLU A 150 -5.02 -15.45 -16.76
N LEU A 151 -4.55 -15.02 -17.93
CA LEU A 151 -4.74 -15.79 -19.16
C LEU A 151 -4.09 -17.16 -19.08
N MET A 152 -2.95 -17.30 -18.40
CA MET A 152 -2.31 -18.59 -18.22
C MET A 152 -3.09 -19.51 -17.28
N ILE A 153 -3.58 -18.98 -16.16
CA ILE A 153 -4.45 -19.71 -15.24
C ILE A 153 -5.73 -20.13 -15.98
N ALA A 154 -6.35 -19.22 -16.75
CA ALA A 154 -7.53 -19.49 -17.56
C ALA A 154 -7.27 -20.57 -18.62
N LEU A 155 -6.14 -20.51 -19.33
CA LEU A 155 -5.73 -21.53 -20.32
C LEU A 155 -5.59 -22.91 -19.67
N ILE A 156 -4.96 -23.00 -18.49
CA ILE A 156 -4.84 -24.25 -17.73
C ILE A 156 -6.22 -24.78 -17.36
N LEU A 157 -7.10 -23.94 -16.79
CA LEU A 157 -8.43 -24.33 -16.37
C LEU A 157 -9.31 -24.76 -17.54
N VAL A 158 -9.30 -24.01 -18.64
CA VAL A 158 -10.05 -24.34 -19.86
C VAL A 158 -9.57 -25.67 -20.44
N ALA A 159 -8.26 -25.94 -20.43
CA ALA A 159 -7.71 -27.21 -20.89
C ALA A 159 -8.06 -28.40 -19.99
N VAL A 160 -8.08 -28.20 -18.66
CA VAL A 160 -8.41 -29.25 -17.67
C VAL A 160 -9.90 -29.57 -17.66
N LEU A 161 -10.74 -28.54 -17.86
CA LEU A 161 -12.20 -28.67 -17.85
C LEU A 161 -12.80 -28.98 -19.23
N ASP A 162 -11.96 -29.14 -20.25
CA ASP A 162 -12.33 -29.37 -21.65
C ASP A 162 -13.34 -28.34 -22.18
N LYS A 163 -13.07 -27.07 -21.87
CA LYS A 163 -13.89 -25.93 -22.30
C LYS A 163 -13.34 -25.34 -23.61
N PRO A 164 -14.17 -24.67 -24.42
CA PRO A 164 -13.71 -24.00 -25.63
C PRO A 164 -12.85 -22.77 -25.32
N MET A 165 -11.87 -22.47 -26.18
CA MET A 165 -10.97 -21.31 -26.01
C MET A 165 -11.65 -19.94 -25.99
N LYS A 166 -12.91 -19.86 -26.43
CA LYS A 166 -13.73 -18.65 -26.29
C LYS A 166 -13.83 -18.16 -24.84
N VAL A 167 -13.69 -19.05 -23.84
CA VAL A 167 -13.66 -18.67 -22.42
C VAL A 167 -12.46 -17.78 -22.12
N VAL A 168 -11.27 -18.09 -22.66
CA VAL A 168 -10.04 -17.32 -22.43
C VAL A 168 -10.17 -15.91 -23.03
N VAL A 169 -10.81 -15.79 -24.20
CA VAL A 169 -11.11 -14.48 -24.80
C VAL A 169 -12.06 -13.67 -23.92
N ALA A 170 -13.08 -14.30 -23.32
CA ALA A 170 -13.99 -13.63 -22.40
C ALA A 170 -13.26 -13.16 -21.13
N VAL A 171 -12.33 -13.95 -20.60
CA VAL A 171 -11.46 -13.57 -19.47
C VAL A 171 -10.60 -12.36 -19.82
N LEU A 172 -9.95 -12.35 -20.99
CA LEU A 172 -9.14 -11.22 -21.45
C LEU A 172 -9.95 -9.93 -21.48
N ILE A 173 -11.14 -9.97 -22.10
CA ILE A 173 -11.99 -8.79 -22.22
C ILE A 173 -12.50 -8.34 -20.85
N ALA A 174 -12.88 -9.28 -19.98
CA ALA A 174 -13.31 -8.97 -18.63
C ALA A 174 -12.23 -8.19 -17.87
N ASN A 175 -10.99 -8.71 -17.87
CA ASN A 175 -9.82 -8.10 -17.25
C ASN A 175 -9.47 -6.71 -17.81
N LEU A 176 -9.51 -6.55 -19.14
CA LEU A 176 -9.25 -5.28 -19.80
C LEU A 176 -10.26 -4.19 -19.42
N ILE A 177 -11.42 -4.57 -18.89
CA ILE A 177 -12.47 -3.63 -18.45
C ILE A 177 -12.43 -3.45 -16.93
N SER A 178 -12.37 -4.56 -16.18
CA SER A 178 -12.43 -4.57 -14.72
C SER A 178 -11.20 -3.92 -14.09
N PHE A 179 -9.99 -4.21 -14.59
CA PHE A 179 -8.76 -3.75 -13.95
C PHE A 179 -8.56 -2.24 -14.04
N PRO A 180 -8.74 -1.57 -15.21
CA PRO A 180 -8.71 -0.11 -15.26
C PRO A 180 -9.80 0.54 -14.40
N ALA A 181 -11.00 -0.06 -14.36
CA ALA A 181 -12.08 0.45 -13.52
C ALA A 181 -11.74 0.34 -12.03
N PHE A 182 -11.21 -0.80 -11.59
CA PHE A 182 -10.75 -1.02 -10.23
C PHE A 182 -9.69 0.00 -9.82
N TRP A 183 -8.68 0.20 -10.66
CA TRP A 183 -7.62 1.16 -10.43
C TRP A 183 -8.13 2.60 -10.37
N GLN A 184 -9.12 2.95 -11.20
CA GLN A 184 -9.75 4.27 -11.13
C GLN A 184 -10.45 4.50 -9.79
N PHE A 185 -11.15 3.50 -9.27
CA PHE A 185 -11.82 3.60 -7.98
C PHE A 185 -10.82 3.68 -6.82
N THR A 186 -9.73 2.90 -6.84
CA THR A 186 -8.71 2.95 -5.80
C THR A 186 -7.91 4.24 -5.83
N ALA A 187 -7.69 4.82 -7.02
CA ALA A 187 -7.05 6.13 -7.18
C ALA A 187 -7.91 7.26 -6.59
N TYR A 188 -9.23 7.21 -6.78
CA TYR A 188 -10.14 8.26 -6.28
C TYR A 188 -10.41 8.18 -4.78
N SER A 189 -10.38 6.97 -4.21
CA SER A 189 -10.77 6.76 -2.80
C SER A 189 -9.79 5.85 -2.03
N PRO A 190 -8.52 6.23 -1.94
CA PRO A 190 -7.50 5.37 -1.35
C PRO A 190 -7.65 5.12 0.14
N GLU A 191 -8.24 6.08 0.85
CA GLU A 191 -8.38 6.01 2.30
C GLU A 191 -9.53 5.12 2.75
N SER A 192 -10.36 4.66 1.80
CA SER A 192 -11.58 3.93 2.15
C SER A 192 -11.32 2.57 2.80
N GLY A 193 -10.10 2.02 2.76
CA GLY A 193 -9.78 0.71 3.31
C GLY A 193 -10.57 -0.45 2.66
N ASN A 194 -11.40 -0.15 1.65
CA ASN A 194 -12.40 -1.04 1.09
C ASN A 194 -11.85 -1.86 -0.08
N PHE A 195 -10.54 -2.12 -0.09
CA PHE A 195 -9.88 -2.89 -1.15
C PHE A 195 -10.56 -4.26 -1.34
N LEU A 196 -10.87 -4.96 -0.24
CA LEU A 196 -11.56 -6.26 -0.27
C LEU A 196 -12.97 -6.18 -0.88
N ILE A 197 -13.69 -5.08 -0.69
CA ILE A 197 -15.04 -4.89 -1.25
C ILE A 197 -14.93 -4.64 -2.76
N LEU A 198 -13.98 -3.82 -3.18
CA LEU A 198 -13.70 -3.58 -4.60
C LEU A 198 -13.25 -4.87 -5.30
N GLU A 199 -12.39 -5.68 -4.68
CA GLU A 199 -11.98 -6.99 -5.18
C GLU A 199 -13.16 -7.95 -5.32
N ALA A 200 -13.99 -8.06 -4.27
CA ALA A 200 -15.20 -8.88 -4.33
C ALA A 200 -16.14 -8.41 -5.45
N PHE A 201 -16.24 -7.09 -5.68
CA PHE A 201 -17.01 -6.55 -6.78
C PHE A 201 -16.41 -6.91 -8.15
N VAL A 202 -15.08 -6.84 -8.32
CA VAL A 202 -14.38 -7.25 -9.56
C VAL A 202 -14.64 -8.73 -9.84
N VAL A 203 -14.47 -9.60 -8.85
CA VAL A 203 -14.73 -11.05 -8.99
C VAL A 203 -16.16 -11.31 -9.44
N VAL A 204 -17.13 -10.65 -8.81
CA VAL A 204 -18.55 -10.80 -9.15
C VAL A 204 -18.82 -10.28 -10.56
N PHE A 205 -18.32 -9.09 -10.89
CA PHE A 205 -18.48 -8.46 -12.20
C PHE A 205 -17.92 -9.33 -13.32
N GLU A 206 -16.67 -9.77 -13.21
CA GLU A 206 -16.00 -10.60 -14.20
C GLU A 206 -16.67 -11.97 -14.32
N GLY A 207 -17.04 -12.60 -13.21
CA GLY A 207 -17.76 -13.87 -13.21
C GLY A 207 -19.10 -13.75 -13.94
N PHE A 208 -19.86 -12.67 -13.72
CA PHE A 208 -21.09 -12.38 -14.47
C PHE A 208 -20.82 -12.06 -15.93
N PHE A 209 -19.76 -11.31 -16.24
CA PHE A 209 -19.36 -10.98 -17.60
C PHE A 209 -19.03 -12.25 -18.40
N ILE A 210 -18.16 -13.10 -17.86
CA ILE A 210 -17.79 -14.39 -18.46
C ILE A 210 -19.05 -15.25 -18.63
N TYR A 211 -19.91 -15.34 -17.62
CA TYR A 211 -21.17 -16.07 -17.71
C TYR A 211 -22.05 -15.55 -18.85
N TYR A 212 -22.25 -14.24 -18.97
CA TYR A 212 -23.11 -13.65 -19.99
C TYR A 212 -22.68 -14.05 -21.42
N PHE A 213 -21.37 -13.97 -21.70
CA PHE A 213 -20.81 -14.34 -23.01
C PHE A 213 -20.67 -15.86 -23.21
N MET A 214 -20.56 -16.64 -22.13
CA MET A 214 -20.31 -18.09 -22.18
C MET A 214 -21.45 -18.95 -21.61
N LYS A 215 -22.66 -18.41 -21.44
CA LYS A 215 -23.80 -19.09 -20.79
C LYS A 215 -24.22 -20.43 -21.42
N LYS A 216 -23.88 -20.66 -22.69
CA LYS A 216 -24.14 -21.94 -23.39
C LYS A 216 -23.12 -23.04 -23.05
N VAL A 217 -22.00 -22.67 -22.44
CA VAL A 217 -20.80 -23.49 -22.26
C VAL A 217 -20.46 -23.68 -20.78
N MET A 218 -20.70 -22.64 -19.98
CA MET A 218 -20.40 -22.61 -18.55
C MET A 218 -21.64 -22.21 -17.76
N SER A 219 -21.84 -22.87 -16.61
CA SER A 219 -22.82 -22.42 -15.63
C SER A 219 -22.30 -21.17 -14.92
N ILE A 220 -23.22 -20.40 -14.33
CA ILE A 220 -22.88 -19.20 -13.54
C ILE A 220 -21.86 -19.51 -12.43
N TYR A 221 -22.02 -20.65 -11.74
CA TYR A 221 -21.10 -21.10 -10.70
C TYR A 221 -19.69 -21.35 -11.22
N GLN A 222 -19.57 -21.96 -12.40
CA GLN A 222 -18.27 -22.19 -13.04
C GLN A 222 -17.59 -20.88 -13.43
N SER A 223 -18.36 -19.90 -13.91
CA SER A 223 -17.83 -18.58 -14.29
C SER A 223 -17.39 -17.76 -13.08
N LEU A 224 -18.19 -17.74 -12.00
CA LEU A 224 -17.81 -17.09 -10.74
C LEU A 224 -16.58 -17.76 -10.10
N ALA A 225 -16.53 -19.11 -10.07
CA ALA A 225 -15.37 -19.83 -9.56
C ALA A 225 -14.11 -19.55 -10.41
N LEU A 226 -14.24 -19.48 -11.74
CA LEU A 226 -13.14 -19.11 -12.63
C LEU A 226 -12.61 -17.71 -12.30
N SER A 227 -13.47 -16.69 -12.24
CA SER A 227 -13.05 -15.33 -11.90
C SER A 227 -12.42 -15.25 -10.51
N LEU A 228 -12.99 -15.92 -9.51
CA LEU A 228 -12.42 -15.95 -8.16
C LEU A 228 -11.03 -16.60 -8.13
N ILE A 229 -10.81 -17.70 -8.87
CA ILE A 229 -9.49 -18.33 -8.96
C ILE A 229 -8.48 -17.42 -9.67
N LEU A 230 -8.91 -16.69 -10.69
CA LEU A 230 -8.06 -15.76 -11.44
C LEU A 230 -7.61 -14.60 -10.54
N ASN A 231 -8.55 -13.87 -9.95
CA ASN A 231 -8.29 -12.75 -9.05
C ASN A 231 -7.52 -13.17 -7.81
N LEU A 232 -7.87 -14.33 -7.21
CA LEU A 232 -7.09 -14.84 -6.07
C LEU A 232 -5.66 -15.19 -6.50
N GLY A 233 -5.47 -15.71 -7.70
CA GLY A 233 -4.16 -16.03 -8.26
C GLY A 233 -3.29 -14.78 -8.48
N SER A 234 -3.86 -13.72 -9.06
CA SER A 234 -3.19 -12.43 -9.25
C SER A 234 -2.91 -11.74 -7.93
N PHE A 235 -3.91 -11.63 -7.03
CA PHE A 235 -3.74 -11.05 -5.70
C PHE A 235 -2.62 -11.72 -4.90
N LEU A 236 -2.60 -13.06 -4.83
CA LEU A 236 -1.56 -13.80 -4.13
C LEU A 236 -0.18 -13.56 -4.75
N SER A 237 -0.09 -13.48 -6.08
CA SER A 237 1.16 -13.17 -6.76
C SER A 237 1.65 -11.75 -6.43
N GLY A 238 0.73 -10.80 -6.41
CA GLY A 238 0.96 -9.42 -6.00
C GLY A 238 1.55 -9.30 -4.60
N MET A 239 0.89 -9.95 -3.64
CA MET A 239 1.37 -10.05 -2.26
C MET A 239 2.77 -10.64 -2.19
N ILE A 240 3.05 -11.73 -2.90
CA ILE A 240 4.39 -12.35 -2.92
C ILE A 240 5.46 -11.37 -3.41
N LEU A 241 5.17 -10.52 -4.40
CA LEU A 241 6.14 -9.53 -4.87
C LEU A 241 6.27 -8.32 -3.95
N MET A 242 5.17 -7.84 -3.39
CA MET A 242 5.19 -6.73 -2.43
C MET A 242 6.07 -7.07 -1.22
N PHE A 243 5.91 -8.28 -0.66
CA PHE A 243 6.73 -8.76 0.44
C PHE A 243 8.08 -9.35 -0.02
N GLY A 244 8.25 -9.62 -1.31
CA GLY A 244 9.45 -10.21 -1.91
C GLY A 244 10.70 -9.34 -1.87
N LEU A 245 10.56 -8.04 -1.61
CA LEU A 245 11.70 -7.17 -1.28
C LEU A 245 12.26 -7.46 0.13
N GLY A 246 11.53 -8.19 0.99
CA GLY A 246 12.02 -8.88 2.17
C GLY A 246 12.15 -10.39 1.93
N TRP A 247 13.20 -10.81 1.21
CA TRP A 247 13.42 -12.18 0.69
C TRP A 247 13.24 -13.33 1.70
N THR A 248 13.37 -13.06 3.00
CA THR A 248 13.23 -14.04 4.09
C THR A 248 11.80 -14.52 4.33
N THR A 249 10.81 -13.67 4.06
CA THR A 249 9.38 -13.98 4.30
C THR A 249 8.82 -14.87 3.20
N VAL A 250 9.19 -14.61 1.94
CA VAL A 250 8.73 -15.38 0.76
C VAL A 250 9.14 -16.86 0.81
N ILE A 251 10.36 -17.16 1.28
CA ILE A 251 10.86 -18.54 1.40
C ILE A 251 9.96 -19.39 2.31
N ARG A 252 9.29 -18.78 3.30
CA ARG A 252 8.41 -19.50 4.24
C ARG A 252 7.03 -19.82 3.63
N PHE A 253 6.50 -18.95 2.76
CA PHE A 253 5.13 -19.10 2.23
C PHE A 253 5.04 -19.90 0.94
N VAL A 254 6.03 -19.82 0.05
CA VAL A 254 6.05 -20.58 -1.21
C VAL A 254 5.81 -22.10 -1.03
N PRO A 255 6.45 -22.81 -0.09
CA PRO A 255 6.20 -24.24 0.10
C PRO A 255 4.78 -24.50 0.62
N ILE A 256 4.24 -23.66 1.50
CA ILE A 256 2.88 -23.80 2.05
C ILE A 256 1.85 -23.63 0.92
N MET A 257 1.98 -22.57 0.13
CA MET A 257 1.06 -22.28 -0.98
C MET A 257 1.14 -23.33 -2.08
N SER A 258 2.35 -23.80 -2.41
CA SER A 258 2.54 -24.88 -3.38
C SER A 258 1.85 -26.17 -2.91
N VAL A 259 1.95 -26.49 -1.61
CA VAL A 259 1.26 -27.65 -1.01
C VAL A 259 -0.25 -27.48 -1.07
N VAL A 260 -0.80 -26.30 -0.75
CA VAL A 260 -2.25 -26.04 -0.81
C VAL A 260 -2.78 -26.17 -2.24
N ILE A 261 -2.08 -25.59 -3.22
CA ILE A 261 -2.47 -25.67 -4.63
C ILE A 261 -2.40 -27.12 -5.12
N ILE A 262 -1.32 -27.84 -4.83
CA ILE A 262 -1.15 -29.24 -5.24
C ILE A 262 -2.22 -30.12 -4.59
N ILE A 263 -2.47 -29.97 -3.28
CA ILE A 263 -3.52 -30.72 -2.57
C ILE A 263 -4.89 -30.39 -3.16
N SER A 264 -5.18 -29.13 -3.46
CA SER A 264 -6.46 -28.71 -4.03
C SER A 264 -6.68 -29.32 -5.42
N ILE A 265 -5.66 -29.32 -6.28
CA ILE A 265 -5.70 -29.94 -7.60
C ILE A 265 -5.86 -31.46 -7.48
N LEU A 266 -5.10 -32.11 -6.60
CA LEU A 266 -5.18 -33.55 -6.38
C LEU A 266 -6.55 -33.97 -5.79
N ALA A 267 -7.08 -33.20 -4.84
CA ALA A 267 -8.39 -33.41 -4.25
C ALA A 267 -9.49 -33.26 -5.30
N LEU A 268 -9.49 -32.18 -6.09
CA LEU A 268 -10.44 -31.96 -7.19
C LEU A 268 -10.38 -33.10 -8.21
N THR A 269 -9.19 -33.55 -8.57
CA THR A 269 -8.98 -34.64 -9.53
C THR A 269 -9.47 -35.99 -8.99
N TYR A 270 -9.20 -36.27 -7.70
CA TYR A 270 -9.64 -37.49 -7.01
C TYR A 270 -11.17 -37.52 -6.84
N LEU A 271 -11.76 -36.40 -6.43
CA LEU A 271 -13.18 -36.31 -6.12
C LEU A 271 -14.05 -36.33 -7.38
N LYS A 272 -13.59 -35.72 -8.48
CA LYS A 272 -14.21 -35.83 -9.81
C LYS A 272 -14.40 -37.28 -10.26
N LYS A 273 -13.55 -38.19 -9.79
CA LYS A 273 -13.64 -39.61 -10.13
C LYS A 273 -14.62 -40.39 -9.23
N ARG A 274 -14.97 -39.88 -8.05
CA ARG A 274 -15.60 -40.68 -6.98
C ARG A 274 -16.91 -40.14 -6.43
N TYR A 275 -17.22 -38.86 -6.62
CA TYR A 275 -18.41 -38.22 -6.05
C TYR A 275 -19.27 -37.51 -7.10
N SER A 276 -20.55 -37.35 -6.76
CA SER A 276 -21.52 -36.53 -7.50
C SER A 276 -21.07 -35.07 -7.55
N ASP A 277 -21.36 -34.38 -8.65
CA ASP A 277 -21.03 -32.96 -8.89
C ASP A 277 -21.38 -32.06 -7.69
N ARG A 278 -22.47 -32.36 -6.99
CA ARG A 278 -22.96 -31.59 -5.82
C ARG A 278 -22.05 -31.69 -4.58
N SER A 279 -21.34 -32.80 -4.40
CA SER A 279 -20.41 -32.99 -3.28
C SER A 279 -19.06 -32.32 -3.55
N ILE A 280 -18.66 -32.25 -4.83
CA ILE A 280 -17.47 -31.51 -5.28
C ILE A 280 -17.69 -30.01 -5.07
N GLU A 281 -18.91 -29.54 -5.34
CA GLU A 281 -19.33 -28.14 -5.14
C GLU A 281 -19.17 -27.71 -3.67
N ILE A 282 -19.76 -28.46 -2.72
CA ILE A 282 -19.69 -28.12 -1.29
C ILE A 282 -18.25 -28.11 -0.79
N LEU A 283 -17.44 -29.09 -1.20
CA LEU A 283 -16.05 -29.15 -0.74
C LEU A 283 -15.19 -28.01 -1.32
N THR A 284 -15.41 -27.67 -2.59
CA THR A 284 -14.69 -26.55 -3.23
C THR A 284 -14.98 -25.25 -2.49
N ILE A 285 -16.25 -24.98 -2.16
CA ILE A 285 -16.66 -23.82 -1.36
C ILE A 285 -15.98 -23.84 0.02
N SER A 286 -15.96 -24.98 0.71
CA SER A 286 -15.33 -25.10 2.03
C SER A 286 -13.81 -24.87 1.99
N ILE A 287 -13.12 -25.37 0.96
CA ILE A 287 -11.67 -25.14 0.79
C ILE A 287 -11.40 -23.66 0.51
N MET A 288 -12.22 -23.01 -0.32
CA MET A 288 -12.07 -21.58 -0.62
C MET A 288 -12.32 -20.71 0.61
N VAL A 289 -13.38 -20.99 1.39
CA VAL A 289 -13.66 -20.28 2.63
C VAL A 289 -12.51 -20.45 3.63
N LEU A 290 -11.96 -21.66 3.76
CA LEU A 290 -10.84 -21.93 4.64
C LEU A 290 -9.56 -21.23 4.17
N ALA A 291 -9.27 -21.25 2.86
CA ALA A 291 -8.12 -20.55 2.29
C ALA A 291 -8.23 -19.05 2.53
N CYS A 292 -9.39 -18.43 2.26
CA CYS A 292 -9.61 -17.01 2.54
C CYS A 292 -9.48 -16.69 4.04
N ALA A 293 -10.01 -17.53 4.94
CA ALA A 293 -9.91 -17.31 6.38
C ALA A 293 -8.46 -17.41 6.88
N VAL A 294 -7.70 -18.41 6.42
CA VAL A 294 -6.29 -18.61 6.81
C VAL A 294 -5.40 -17.52 6.23
N THR A 295 -5.56 -17.16 4.95
CA THR A 295 -4.82 -16.05 4.35
C THR A 295 -5.18 -14.73 5.03
N GLY A 296 -6.45 -14.49 5.33
CA GLY A 296 -6.88 -13.30 6.09
C GLY A 296 -6.26 -13.22 7.48
N LEU A 297 -6.22 -14.32 8.22
CA LEU A 297 -5.57 -14.38 9.55
C LEU A 297 -4.06 -14.15 9.47
N LEU A 298 -3.38 -14.75 8.48
CA LEU A 298 -1.93 -14.59 8.30
C LEU A 298 -1.54 -13.18 7.85
N VAL A 299 -2.37 -12.56 7.01
CA VAL A 299 -2.19 -11.17 6.59
C VAL A 299 -2.45 -10.23 7.77
N MET A 300 -3.48 -10.47 8.58
CA MET A 300 -3.75 -9.68 9.79
C MET A 300 -2.62 -9.79 10.83
N ASP A 301 -2.01 -10.96 11.00
CA ASP A 301 -0.89 -11.19 11.92
C ASP A 301 0.42 -10.54 11.45
N GLN A 302 0.61 -10.37 10.13
CA GLN A 302 1.78 -9.67 9.57
C GLN A 302 1.56 -8.18 9.36
N LEU A 303 0.33 -7.74 9.12
CA LEU A 303 -0.01 -6.32 9.03
C LEU A 303 0.03 -5.65 10.40
N SER A 304 -0.17 -6.39 11.50
CA SER A 304 0.19 -5.92 12.83
C SER A 304 1.72 -5.86 12.95
N GLY A 305 2.32 -4.84 12.36
CA GLY A 305 3.73 -4.51 12.59
C GLY A 305 4.00 -4.35 14.09
N GLY A 306 5.28 -4.48 14.47
CA GLY A 306 5.68 -4.11 15.83
C GLY A 306 5.29 -2.65 16.13
N PRO A 307 5.07 -2.30 17.41
CA PRO A 307 4.85 -0.91 17.79
C PRO A 307 6.00 -0.05 17.27
N LEU A 308 5.69 0.99 16.50
CA LEU A 308 6.66 1.98 16.05
C LEU A 308 6.78 3.08 17.09
N LEU A 309 7.99 3.36 17.53
CA LEU A 309 8.34 4.47 18.41
C LEU A 309 8.81 5.67 17.59
N SER A 310 8.23 6.83 17.81
CA SER A 310 8.73 8.12 17.30
C SER A 310 8.90 9.11 18.44
N ALA A 311 9.90 9.99 18.32
CA ALA A 311 10.15 11.07 19.27
C ALA A 311 10.26 12.39 18.50
N HIS A 312 9.35 13.32 18.76
CA HIS A 312 9.31 14.63 18.10
C HIS A 312 9.74 15.71 19.08
N LYS A 313 10.77 16.47 18.73
CA LYS A 313 11.23 17.59 19.55
C LYS A 313 10.17 18.68 19.61
N LEU A 314 9.88 19.17 20.80
CA LEU A 314 8.93 20.26 21.03
C LEU A 314 9.67 21.59 21.16
N SER A 315 9.07 22.64 20.62
CA SER A 315 9.56 24.03 20.74
C SER A 315 9.16 24.69 22.06
N CYS A 316 8.22 24.09 22.80
CA CYS A 316 7.70 24.59 24.06
C CYS A 316 7.70 23.49 25.14
N GLU A 317 7.78 23.92 26.39
CA GLU A 317 7.67 23.05 27.57
C GLU A 317 6.21 22.55 27.69
N PRO A 318 5.97 21.22 27.64
CA PRO A 318 4.65 20.66 27.85
C PRO A 318 4.26 20.76 29.32
N GLU A 319 2.96 20.84 29.59
CA GLU A 319 2.41 20.94 30.96
C GLU A 319 2.81 19.75 31.86
N TYR A 320 3.07 18.58 31.25
CA TYR A 320 3.47 17.37 31.95
C TYR A 320 4.50 16.59 31.12
N TYR A 321 5.55 16.09 31.76
CA TYR A 321 6.57 15.25 31.14
C TYR A 321 7.26 14.37 32.19
N ALA A 322 7.89 13.28 31.74
CA ALA A 322 8.80 12.49 32.57
C ALA A 322 10.25 12.93 32.32
N ASP A 323 11.00 13.23 33.38
CA ASP A 323 12.44 13.47 33.27
C ASP A 323 13.15 12.14 33.04
N ILE A 324 13.94 12.06 31.97
CA ILE A 324 14.81 10.92 31.68
C ILE A 324 16.25 11.41 31.70
N THR A 325 17.02 10.91 32.68
CA THR A 325 18.45 11.22 32.82
C THR A 325 19.26 10.62 31.67
N ALA A 326 20.48 11.10 31.48
CA ALA A 326 21.36 10.56 30.43
C ALA A 326 21.73 9.08 30.69
N GLU A 327 21.75 8.68 31.95
CA GLU A 327 21.96 7.32 32.42
C GLU A 327 20.74 6.44 32.14
N GLU A 328 19.52 6.89 32.48
CA GLU A 328 18.27 6.17 32.19
C GLU A 328 18.03 6.02 30.68
N LEU A 329 18.43 7.01 29.88
CA LEU A 329 18.32 6.94 28.42
C LEU A 329 19.16 5.78 27.84
N GLN A 330 20.23 5.34 28.53
CA GLN A 330 21.00 4.15 28.12
C GLN A 330 20.22 2.85 28.30
N GLU A 331 19.22 2.84 29.20
CA GLU A 331 18.32 1.70 29.40
C GLU A 331 17.25 1.59 28.30
N PHE A 332 17.04 2.67 27.54
CA PHE A 332 16.08 2.76 26.43
C PHE A 332 16.78 3.09 25.09
N PRO A 333 17.61 2.18 24.55
CA PRO A 333 18.43 2.45 23.37
C PRO A 333 17.62 2.83 22.14
N TYR A 334 16.39 2.34 22.00
CA TYR A 334 15.49 2.68 20.90
C TYR A 334 14.91 4.10 21.03
N LEU A 335 14.60 4.56 22.24
CA LEU A 335 14.20 5.94 22.49
C LEU A 335 15.36 6.89 22.21
N ALA A 336 16.56 6.57 22.68
CA ALA A 336 17.78 7.32 22.38
C ALA A 336 18.01 7.44 20.87
N LYS A 337 17.82 6.34 20.14
CA LYS A 337 17.93 6.30 18.69
C LYS A 337 16.81 7.09 18.00
N ALA A 338 15.57 7.04 18.50
CA ALA A 338 14.46 7.81 17.94
C ALA A 338 14.68 9.32 18.10
N ILE A 339 15.14 9.76 19.28
CA ILE A 339 15.49 11.16 19.58
C ILE A 339 16.63 11.66 18.68
N THR A 340 17.70 10.87 18.54
CA THR A 340 18.87 11.27 17.75
C THR A 340 18.62 11.26 16.24
N GLN A 341 17.74 10.38 15.75
CA GLN A 341 17.49 10.20 14.32
C GLN A 341 16.26 10.98 13.83
N GLY A 342 15.31 11.35 14.69
CA GLY A 342 14.05 11.98 14.29
C GLY A 342 13.20 11.09 13.37
N LYS A 343 13.33 9.76 13.47
CA LYS A 343 12.65 8.76 12.64
C LYS A 343 11.89 7.75 13.49
N PHE A 344 10.92 7.08 12.88
CA PHE A 344 10.24 5.92 13.47
C PHE A 344 11.20 4.76 13.65
N ILE A 345 11.13 4.11 14.81
CA ILE A 345 11.95 2.96 15.16
C ILE A 345 11.05 1.83 15.67
N GLU A 346 11.18 0.67 15.06
CA GLU A 346 10.44 -0.52 15.50
C GLU A 346 10.90 -0.94 16.90
N LEU A 347 9.94 -1.09 17.81
CA LEU A 347 10.15 -1.42 19.20
C LEU A 347 9.68 -2.85 19.46
N SER A 348 10.39 -3.60 20.29
CA SER A 348 9.84 -4.85 20.80
C SER A 348 8.69 -4.55 21.79
N ARG A 349 7.68 -5.42 21.88
CA ARG A 349 6.58 -5.24 22.85
C ARG A 349 7.07 -5.14 24.30
N GLU A 350 8.09 -5.92 24.64
CA GLU A 350 8.69 -5.90 25.99
C GLU A 350 9.34 -4.56 26.32
N GLU A 351 9.97 -3.90 25.34
CA GLU A 351 10.54 -2.57 25.52
C GLU A 351 9.50 -1.47 25.47
N GLU A 352 8.41 -1.64 24.71
CA GLU A 352 7.25 -0.75 24.75
C GLU A 352 6.66 -0.73 26.15
N ASP A 353 6.33 -1.89 26.70
CA ASP A 353 5.75 -2.01 28.04
C ASP A 353 6.67 -1.41 29.10
N ARG A 354 7.98 -1.70 29.04
CA ARG A 354 8.97 -1.12 29.97
C ARG A 354 9.08 0.40 29.86
N LEU A 355 9.06 0.94 28.65
CA LEU A 355 9.12 2.39 28.42
C LEU A 355 7.84 3.07 28.88
N LEU A 356 6.68 2.49 28.58
CA LEU A 356 5.37 2.98 29.02
C LEU A 356 5.25 2.97 30.54
N ASP A 357 5.67 1.90 31.21
CA ASP A 357 5.63 1.79 32.66
C ASP A 357 6.57 2.82 33.32
N HIS A 358 7.76 3.04 32.76
CA HIS A 358 8.69 4.04 33.25
C HIS A 358 8.12 5.47 33.12
N ILE A 359 7.58 5.83 31.95
CA ILE A 359 6.98 7.15 31.73
C ILE A 359 5.75 7.34 32.62
N LYS A 360 4.89 6.32 32.76
CA LYS A 360 3.71 6.38 33.64
C LYS A 360 4.07 6.52 35.11
N ALA A 361 5.12 5.84 35.58
CA ALA A 361 5.60 5.98 36.95
C ALA A 361 6.04 7.42 37.23
N GLY A 362 6.76 8.05 36.29
CA GLY A 362 7.16 9.47 36.38
C GLY A 362 6.00 10.47 36.31
N GLN A 363 4.91 10.14 35.59
CA GLN A 363 3.73 11.02 35.43
C GLN A 363 2.67 10.85 36.54
N SER A 364 2.75 9.80 37.36
CA SER A 364 1.66 9.35 38.24
C SER A 364 1.26 10.30 39.37
N GLU A 365 2.05 11.34 39.66
CA GLU A 365 1.69 12.32 40.70
C GLU A 365 0.80 13.48 40.22
N GLN A 366 0.60 13.68 38.91
CA GLN A 366 0.00 14.91 38.39
C GLN A 366 -1.20 14.77 37.43
N HIS A 367 -1.61 13.56 37.02
CA HIS A 367 -2.65 13.43 35.97
C HIS A 367 -3.70 12.34 36.23
N THR A 368 -4.98 12.75 36.37
CA THR A 368 -6.16 11.86 36.45
C THR A 368 -7.09 11.97 35.22
N SER A 369 -6.59 12.42 34.07
CA SER A 369 -7.42 12.68 32.87
C SER A 369 -7.50 11.45 31.95
N SER A 370 -8.69 11.18 31.42
CA SER A 370 -9.08 10.01 30.62
C SER A 370 -8.81 10.13 29.11
N SER A 371 -7.98 11.09 28.67
CA SER A 371 -7.59 11.26 27.26
C SER A 371 -6.51 10.26 26.84
N PRO A 372 -6.46 9.81 25.57
CA PRO A 372 -5.34 9.01 25.05
C PRO A 372 -3.99 9.68 25.40
N GLN A 373 -3.13 8.91 26.08
CA GLN A 373 -1.90 9.37 26.73
C GLN A 373 -0.88 9.79 25.68
N LYS A 374 -0.77 11.10 25.43
CA LYS A 374 0.45 11.67 24.86
C LYS A 374 1.54 11.58 25.90
N LEU A 375 2.67 10.98 25.55
CA LEU A 375 3.80 10.79 26.45
C LEU A 375 4.84 11.84 26.11
N TYR A 376 5.22 12.63 27.10
CA TYR A 376 6.27 13.63 26.93
C TYR A 376 7.44 13.27 27.81
N VAL A 377 8.65 13.41 27.27
CA VAL A 377 9.89 13.17 28.01
C VAL A 377 10.81 14.36 27.89
N ARG A 378 11.55 14.66 28.96
CA ARG A 378 12.61 15.67 28.98
C ARG A 378 13.96 14.98 29.02
N VAL A 379 14.85 15.34 28.08
CA VAL A 379 16.21 14.81 27.96
C VAL A 379 17.16 15.97 27.77
N LYS A 380 18.10 16.18 28.70
CA LYS A 380 19.14 17.24 28.63
C LYS A 380 18.59 18.62 28.23
N ASP A 381 17.53 19.05 28.93
CA ASP A 381 16.84 20.34 28.75
C ASP A 381 16.01 20.49 27.47
N GLU A 382 15.78 19.40 26.72
CA GLU A 382 14.91 19.39 25.55
C GLU A 382 13.69 18.50 25.79
N TYR A 383 12.54 18.90 25.23
CA TYR A 383 11.27 18.20 25.39
C TYR A 383 10.94 17.42 24.12
N TYR A 384 10.42 16.21 24.28
CA TYR A 384 10.04 15.33 23.19
C TYR A 384 8.64 14.76 23.40
N GLU A 385 7.80 14.79 22.37
CA GLU A 385 6.57 13.99 22.30
C GLU A 385 6.93 12.59 21.78
N VAL A 386 6.70 11.60 22.61
CA VAL A 386 6.91 10.19 22.30
C VAL A 386 5.57 9.57 21.90
N ARG A 387 5.51 9.03 20.68
CA ARG A 387 4.31 8.34 20.18
C ARG A 387 4.65 6.89 19.88
N THR A 388 3.86 5.98 20.42
CA THR A 388 3.80 4.59 19.95
C THR A 388 2.62 4.45 19.00
N THR A 389 2.88 3.99 17.78
CA THR A 389 1.84 3.76 16.77
C THR A 389 1.92 2.32 16.29
N TRP A 390 0.77 1.68 16.12
CA TRP A 390 0.65 0.37 15.50
C TRP A 390 0.46 0.57 13.99
N ILE A 391 1.15 -0.21 13.16
CA ILE A 391 0.93 -0.24 11.70
C ILE A 391 -0.36 -1.01 11.41
#